data_AF-A0AAJ1QBM4-F1
#
_entry.id   AF-A0AAJ1QBM4-F1
#
_cell.length_a   1.000
_cell.length_b   1.000
_cell.length_c   1.000
_cell.angle_alpha   90.00
_cell.angle_beta   90.00
_cell.angle_gamma   90.00
#
_symmetry.space_group_name_H-M   'P 1'
#
loop_
_entity.id
_entity.type
_entity.pdbx_description
1 polymer ?
#
loop_
_entity_poly.entity_id
_entity_poly.type
_entity_poly.pdbx_seq_one_letter_code
_entity_poly.pdbx_strand_id
1 'polypeptide(L)'
;MKIKSFSIIFIMILCPRIFSQNTISLQSSDFENLNLESYTIYKVDKKSIHFYPYIEGFVNTKSYESFLNQKEEAKAIYDADLLEKKKKADILDKKNLIISNIQTYKKTKDISLLEESSKLAVELNVLFFEVGNDILYLRQNGKYASRRMLDRYIEILELEKEGKPYNTNSGYYSVSVPAIDRSPNFRRKKGYLELVEEEKSFTDKEKYQTGLVPSKFLESRTVYIANKDSIIQALNGNFQELSSKVMIAYSDYQDKLLKNEVSEEVKKYSSYGNSNYSFVKNTDNDELYVFSAGLFRELSSNKIKTKLHDLLIKLNYRPYQYDGYDQWYVDTKYYKIEVYPFLYEKLNADSSYLRKLDEKYLKIQELRSKGFSYKKYLDNYIRIYRLKRNNMSMSDINAWTKITKEANLINKKIFELENSMEVSAIPLDEKYYSKYQEFLDYVTASSNVLGL
;
A
#
# COMPACT_ATOMS: atom_id res chain seq x y z
N MET A 1 -46.80 0.62 14.14
CA MET A 1 -46.16 1.08 12.89
C MET A 1 -45.02 0.12 12.56
N LYS A 2 -45.19 -0.77 11.57
CA LYS A 2 -44.21 -1.80 11.22
C LYS A 2 -43.24 -1.23 10.18
N ILE A 3 -42.02 -0.90 10.60
CA ILE A 3 -40.94 -0.57 9.66
C ILE A 3 -40.36 -1.91 9.17
N LYS A 4 -40.65 -2.25 7.92
CA LYS A 4 -40.00 -3.35 7.22
C LYS A 4 -38.58 -2.89 6.88
N SER A 5 -37.57 -3.43 7.56
CA SER A 5 -36.18 -3.36 7.07
C SER A 5 -36.10 -4.14 5.77
N PHE A 6 -35.97 -3.41 4.67
CA PHE A 6 -35.47 -3.96 3.41
C PHE A 6 -33.98 -4.26 3.61
N SER A 7 -33.64 -5.53 3.85
CA SER A 7 -32.30 -6.03 3.61
C SER A 7 -32.06 -5.97 2.10
N ILE A 8 -31.48 -4.87 1.63
CA ILE A 8 -30.90 -4.79 0.30
C ILE A 8 -29.65 -5.66 0.34
N ILE A 9 -29.82 -6.93 -0.02
CA ILE A 9 -28.71 -7.79 -0.40
C ILE A 9 -28.14 -7.17 -1.66
N PHE A 10 -27.02 -6.46 -1.52
CA PHE A 10 -26.21 -5.99 -2.64
C PHE A 10 -25.54 -7.23 -3.25
N ILE A 11 -26.31 -8.01 -4.03
CA ILE A 11 -25.71 -8.94 -4.98
C ILE A 11 -25.09 -8.04 -6.05
N MET A 12 -23.81 -7.71 -5.87
CA MET A 12 -22.97 -7.25 -6.96
C MET A 12 -22.91 -8.39 -7.99
N ILE A 13 -23.94 -8.50 -8.82
CA ILE A 13 -23.83 -9.10 -10.13
C ILE A 13 -22.94 -8.13 -10.89
N LEU A 14 -21.62 -8.34 -10.77
CA LEU A 14 -20.67 -7.87 -11.75
C LEU A 14 -21.17 -8.40 -13.09
N CYS A 15 -21.85 -7.57 -13.86
CA CYS A 15 -22.00 -7.79 -15.29
C CYS A 15 -20.58 -8.03 -15.82
N PRO A 16 -20.23 -9.24 -16.29
CA PRO A 16 -18.99 -9.37 -17.02
C PRO A 16 -19.25 -8.59 -18.30
N ARG A 17 -18.62 -7.42 -18.42
CA ARG A 17 -18.26 -6.96 -19.77
C ARG A 17 -17.44 -8.11 -20.33
N ILE A 18 -18.02 -8.78 -21.32
CA ILE A 18 -17.40 -9.84 -22.11
C ILE A 18 -16.22 -9.17 -22.84
N PHE A 19 -15.12 -8.98 -22.14
CA PHE A 19 -13.82 -9.16 -22.75
C PHE A 19 -13.77 -10.64 -23.11
N SER A 20 -13.41 -10.97 -24.35
CA SER A 20 -13.20 -12.36 -24.74
C SER A 20 -12.36 -13.04 -23.64
N GLN A 21 -12.95 -14.05 -23.00
CA GLN A 21 -12.22 -14.86 -22.02
C GLN A 21 -11.16 -15.61 -22.82
N ASN A 22 -9.95 -15.04 -22.88
CA ASN A 22 -8.86 -15.59 -23.66
C ASN A 22 -8.53 -16.98 -23.13
N THR A 23 -8.99 -17.99 -23.89
CA THR A 23 -8.65 -19.38 -23.65
C THR A 23 -7.49 -19.73 -24.57
N ILE A 24 -6.39 -20.22 -24.00
CA ILE A 24 -5.21 -20.62 -24.75
C ILE A 24 -4.84 -22.06 -24.42
N SER A 25 -4.43 -22.82 -25.43
CA SER A 25 -3.86 -24.15 -25.19
C SER A 25 -2.37 -23.99 -24.95
N LEU A 26 -1.90 -24.49 -23.80
CA LEU A 26 -0.49 -24.50 -23.42
C LEU A 26 0.02 -25.95 -23.36
N GLN A 27 1.25 -26.13 -23.80
CA GLN A 27 2.04 -27.36 -23.69
C GLN A 27 3.38 -27.03 -23.04
N SER A 28 4.04 -28.04 -22.43
CA SER A 28 5.37 -27.88 -21.83
C SER A 28 6.39 -27.21 -22.77
N SER A 29 6.33 -27.49 -24.08
CA SER A 29 7.20 -26.89 -25.09
C SER A 29 7.06 -25.36 -25.24
N ASP A 30 5.91 -24.80 -24.84
CA ASP A 30 5.66 -23.36 -24.91
C ASP A 30 6.49 -22.56 -23.90
N PHE A 31 7.10 -23.25 -22.93
CA PHE A 31 7.92 -22.67 -21.89
C PHE A 31 9.43 -22.83 -22.15
N GLU A 32 9.84 -23.69 -23.10
CA GLU A 32 11.25 -24.04 -23.35
C GLU A 32 12.11 -22.84 -23.80
N ASN A 33 11.49 -21.85 -24.46
CA ASN A 33 12.18 -20.67 -25.00
C ASN A 33 12.05 -19.41 -24.12
N LEU A 34 11.38 -19.52 -22.96
CA LEU A 34 11.23 -18.40 -22.04
C LEU A 34 12.38 -18.42 -21.03
N ASN A 35 12.87 -17.24 -20.64
CA ASN A 35 13.76 -17.15 -19.49
C ASN A 35 12.94 -17.42 -18.22
N LEU A 36 12.83 -18.69 -17.84
CA LEU A 36 11.98 -19.13 -16.73
C LEU A 36 12.45 -18.61 -15.36
N GLU A 37 13.69 -18.13 -15.25
CA GLU A 37 14.22 -17.59 -13.99
C GLU A 37 13.50 -16.30 -13.54
N SER A 38 12.91 -15.54 -14.48
CA SER A 38 12.18 -14.31 -14.18
C SER A 38 10.69 -14.51 -13.96
N TYR A 39 10.18 -15.72 -14.19
CA TYR A 39 8.75 -16.01 -14.16
C TYR A 39 8.39 -17.02 -13.07
N THR A 40 7.20 -16.88 -12.51
CA THR A 40 6.69 -17.79 -11.48
C THR A 40 5.26 -18.20 -11.81
N ILE A 41 4.98 -19.49 -11.66
CA ILE A 41 3.63 -20.03 -11.77
C ILE A 41 3.36 -20.83 -10.51
N TYR A 42 2.32 -20.41 -9.78
CA TYR A 42 1.90 -21.07 -8.55
C TYR A 42 0.57 -21.77 -8.78
N LYS A 43 0.47 -23.01 -8.30
CA LYS A 43 -0.83 -23.66 -8.15
C LYS A 43 -1.64 -22.93 -7.08
N VAL A 44 -2.94 -22.85 -7.26
CA VAL A 44 -3.85 -22.18 -6.34
C VAL A 44 -4.83 -23.17 -5.76
N ASP A 45 -4.81 -23.30 -4.43
CA ASP A 45 -5.74 -24.12 -3.70
C ASP A 45 -6.94 -23.29 -3.22
N LYS A 46 -8.13 -23.90 -3.23
CA LYS A 46 -9.34 -23.32 -2.64
C LYS A 46 -9.41 -23.74 -1.18
N LYS A 47 -9.58 -22.78 -0.27
CA LYS A 47 -9.78 -23.04 1.16
C LYS A 47 -11.00 -22.27 1.65
N SER A 48 -11.87 -22.93 2.40
CA SER A 48 -12.92 -22.24 3.16
C SER A 48 -12.33 -21.77 4.49
N ILE A 49 -12.56 -20.51 4.84
CA ILE A 49 -12.10 -19.93 6.10
C ILE A 49 -13.25 -19.26 6.83
N HIS A 50 -13.18 -19.27 8.16
CA HIS A 50 -14.10 -18.55 9.01
C HIS A 50 -13.50 -17.22 9.43
N PHE A 51 -14.30 -16.16 9.44
CA PHE A 51 -13.87 -14.83 9.83
C PHE A 51 -15.03 -14.03 10.42
N TYR A 52 -14.70 -13.00 11.19
CA TYR A 52 -15.68 -12.02 11.67
C TYR A 52 -15.64 -10.81 10.71
N PRO A 53 -16.65 -10.61 9.85
CA PRO A 53 -16.65 -9.50 8.93
C PRO A 53 -16.63 -8.17 9.67
N TYR A 54 -15.95 -7.17 9.12
CA TYR A 54 -15.99 -5.83 9.68
C TYR A 54 -17.32 -5.16 9.30
N ILE A 55 -18.03 -4.63 10.30
CA ILE A 55 -19.26 -3.87 10.15
C ILE A 55 -19.06 -2.42 10.62
N GLU A 56 -19.90 -1.50 10.16
CA GLU A 56 -19.91 -0.15 10.72
C GLU A 56 -20.30 -0.19 12.20
N GLY A 57 -19.50 0.47 13.03
CA GLY A 57 -19.73 0.65 14.45
C GLY A 57 -18.96 1.85 14.98
N PHE A 58 -19.07 2.09 16.29
CA PHE A 58 -18.36 3.18 16.95
C PHE A 58 -16.95 2.74 17.35
N VAL A 59 -15.95 3.49 16.88
CA VAL A 59 -14.54 3.35 17.28
C VAL A 59 -14.08 4.63 17.94
N ASN A 60 -13.03 4.55 18.77
CA ASN A 60 -12.43 5.74 19.36
C ASN A 60 -11.92 6.68 18.27
N THR A 61 -12.07 7.99 18.48
CA THR A 61 -11.37 8.97 17.67
C THR A 61 -9.87 8.92 17.97
N LYS A 62 -9.02 9.28 17.01
CA LYS A 62 -7.55 9.38 17.24
C LYS A 62 -7.21 10.32 18.39
N SER A 63 -8.00 11.38 18.56
CA SER A 63 -7.84 12.35 19.66
C SER A 63 -8.10 11.67 21.00
N TYR A 64 -9.21 10.93 21.10
CA TYR A 64 -9.58 10.25 22.33
C TYR A 64 -8.65 9.07 22.64
N GLU A 65 -8.17 8.34 21.64
CA GLU A 65 -7.16 7.28 21.81
C GLU A 65 -5.84 7.83 22.36
N SER A 66 -5.36 8.97 21.82
CA SER A 66 -4.19 9.68 22.36
C SER A 66 -4.40 10.12 23.81
N PHE A 67 -5.60 10.60 24.14
CA PHE A 67 -5.97 10.98 25.50
C PHE A 67 -5.97 9.77 26.45
N LEU A 68 -6.53 8.63 26.04
CA LEU A 68 -6.54 7.40 26.84
C LEU A 68 -5.11 6.90 27.14
N ASN A 69 -4.23 6.92 26.14
CA ASN A 69 -2.83 6.54 26.33
C ASN A 69 -2.12 7.47 27.33
N GLN A 70 -2.34 8.78 27.24
CA GLN A 70 -1.80 9.76 28.21
C GLN A 70 -2.33 9.49 29.63
N LYS A 71 -3.62 9.16 29.76
CA LYS A 71 -4.24 8.83 31.03
C LYS A 71 -3.66 7.55 31.63
N GLU A 72 -3.41 6.53 30.82
CA GLU A 72 -2.81 5.27 31.26
C GLU A 72 -1.37 5.46 31.76
N GLU A 73 -0.54 6.22 31.03
CA GLU A 73 0.80 6.60 31.48
C GLU A 73 0.78 7.35 32.82
N ALA A 74 -0.13 8.33 32.96
CA ALA A 74 -0.26 9.12 34.19
C ALA A 74 -0.73 8.26 35.37
N LYS A 75 -1.60 7.28 35.13
CA LYS A 75 -2.08 6.33 36.16
C LYS A 75 -0.95 5.51 36.75
N ALA A 76 -0.06 4.98 35.91
CA ALA A 76 1.06 4.17 36.37
C ALA A 76 1.98 4.95 37.33
N ILE A 77 2.20 6.23 37.06
CA ILE A 77 3.00 7.13 37.90
C ILE A 77 2.26 7.44 39.22
N TYR A 78 0.96 7.76 39.14
CA TYR A 78 0.14 8.03 40.31
C TYR A 78 0.05 6.83 41.28
N ASP A 79 -0.11 5.62 40.74
CA ASP A 79 -0.16 4.39 41.53
C ASP A 79 1.19 4.11 42.21
N ALA A 80 2.32 4.40 41.54
CA ALA A 80 3.66 4.28 42.13
C ALA A 80 3.89 5.27 43.29
N ASP A 81 3.47 6.53 43.13
CA ASP A 81 3.55 7.56 44.17
C ASP A 81 2.71 7.20 45.40
N LEU A 82 1.50 6.66 45.20
CA LEU A 82 0.65 6.17 46.29
C LEU A 82 1.33 5.03 47.05
N LEU A 83 1.95 4.10 46.33
CA LEU A 83 2.66 2.98 46.93
C LEU A 83 3.87 3.47 47.74
N GLU A 84 4.62 4.45 47.23
CA GLU A 84 5.76 5.04 47.95
C GLU A 84 5.31 5.78 49.21
N LYS A 85 4.24 6.59 49.14
CA LYS A 85 3.66 7.26 50.30
C LYS A 85 3.20 6.26 51.37
N LYS A 86 2.57 5.16 50.95
CA LYS A 86 2.15 4.08 51.86
C LYS A 86 3.35 3.40 52.53
N LYS A 87 4.43 3.13 51.78
CA LYS A 87 5.68 2.59 52.34
C LYS A 87 6.32 3.55 53.35
N LYS A 88 6.39 4.85 53.04
CA LYS A 88 6.90 5.88 53.95
C LYS A 88 6.07 5.98 55.24
N ALA A 89 4.75 5.92 55.13
CA ALA A 89 3.83 5.90 56.28
C ALA A 89 4.01 4.65 57.15
N ASP A 90 4.10 3.45 56.55
CA ASP A 90 4.34 2.19 57.26
C ASP A 90 5.68 2.21 58.02
N ILE A 91 6.74 2.74 57.40
CA ILE A 91 8.04 2.92 58.05
C ILE A 91 7.92 3.85 59.26
N LEU A 92 7.19 4.97 59.13
CA LEU A 92 7.00 5.94 60.20
C LEU A 92 6.20 5.34 61.37
N ASP A 93 5.14 4.60 61.09
CA ASP A 93 4.29 3.94 62.09
C ASP A 93 5.07 2.88 62.86
N LYS A 94 5.88 2.07 62.18
CA LYS A 94 6.75 1.07 62.82
C LYS A 94 7.82 1.72 63.70
N LYS A 95 8.43 2.84 63.26
CA LYS A 95 9.36 3.62 64.10
C LYS A 95 8.67 4.18 65.35
N ASN A 96 7.46 4.71 65.21
CA ASN A 96 6.66 5.20 66.34
C ASN A 96 6.32 4.09 67.35
N LEU A 97 5.98 2.90 66.85
CA LEU A 97 5.67 1.75 67.67
C LEU A 97 6.90 1.26 68.45
N ILE A 98 8.07 1.19 67.81
CA ILE A 98 9.34 0.89 68.49
C ILE A 98 9.60 1.88 69.63
N ILE A 99 9.48 3.19 69.36
CA ILE A 99 9.68 4.23 70.39
C ILE A 99 8.70 4.03 71.56
N SER A 100 7.41 3.85 71.26
CA SER A 100 6.36 3.66 72.26
C SER A 100 6.59 2.41 73.13
N ASN A 101 6.99 1.31 72.49
CA ASN A 101 7.27 0.04 73.17
C ASN A 101 8.48 0.16 74.10
N ILE A 102 9.57 0.81 73.66
CA ILE A 102 10.74 1.06 74.52
C ILE A 102 10.37 1.96 75.71
N GLN A 103 9.61 3.04 75.47
CA GLN A 103 9.16 3.94 76.54
C GLN A 103 8.26 3.23 77.56
N THR A 104 7.38 2.34 77.09
CA THR A 104 6.49 1.55 77.94
C THR A 104 7.27 0.49 78.73
N TYR A 105 8.17 -0.26 78.08
CA TYR A 105 9.07 -1.20 78.73
C TYR A 105 9.86 -0.56 79.86
N LYS A 106 10.36 0.67 79.69
CA LYS A 106 11.09 1.38 80.74
C LYS A 106 10.29 1.53 82.04
N LYS A 107 8.95 1.61 81.94
CA LYS A 107 8.01 1.73 83.06
C LYS A 107 7.57 0.36 83.59
N THR A 108 7.18 -0.56 82.71
CA THR A 108 6.53 -1.84 83.07
C THR A 108 7.50 -3.00 83.26
N LYS A 109 8.70 -2.92 82.67
CA LYS A 109 9.68 -4.02 82.57
C LYS A 109 9.20 -5.24 81.80
N ASP A 110 8.14 -5.11 80.99
CA ASP A 110 7.64 -6.18 80.14
C ASP A 110 8.56 -6.44 78.93
N ILE A 111 9.30 -7.55 78.98
CA ILE A 111 10.30 -7.93 77.98
C ILE A 111 9.67 -8.17 76.59
N SER A 112 8.39 -8.56 76.52
CA SER A 112 7.71 -8.81 75.24
C SER A 112 7.69 -7.58 74.32
N LEU A 113 7.65 -6.38 74.90
CA LEU A 113 7.71 -5.10 74.17
C LEU A 113 9.07 -4.89 73.49
N LEU A 114 10.17 -5.34 74.09
CA LEU A 114 11.49 -5.28 73.46
C LEU A 114 11.67 -6.35 72.40
N GLU A 115 11.00 -7.50 72.52
CA GLU A 115 10.99 -8.53 71.47
C GLU A 115 10.25 -8.06 70.23
N GLU A 116 9.07 -7.47 70.41
CA GLU A 116 8.31 -6.87 69.32
C GLU A 116 9.10 -5.73 68.66
N SER A 117 9.69 -4.83 69.46
CA SER A 117 10.52 -3.74 68.94
C SER A 117 11.74 -4.25 68.17
N SER A 118 12.37 -5.33 68.64
CA SER A 118 13.51 -5.93 67.95
C SER A 118 13.11 -6.54 66.60
N LYS A 119 11.94 -7.19 66.52
CA LYS A 119 11.41 -7.72 65.25
C LYS A 119 11.12 -6.59 64.26
N LEU A 120 10.45 -5.53 64.71
CA LEU A 120 10.18 -4.35 63.88
C LEU A 120 11.48 -3.66 63.43
N ALA A 121 12.51 -3.62 64.28
CA ALA A 121 13.81 -3.09 63.91
C ALA A 121 14.54 -3.94 62.85
N VAL A 122 14.35 -5.27 62.86
CA VAL A 122 14.82 -6.15 61.76
C VAL A 122 14.11 -5.79 60.46
N GLU A 123 12.78 -5.69 60.50
CA GLU A 123 11.97 -5.38 59.31
C GLU A 123 12.33 -4.02 58.68
N LEU A 124 12.69 -3.05 59.51
CA LEU A 124 13.10 -1.71 59.10
C LEU A 124 14.60 -1.58 58.81
N ASN A 125 15.39 -2.64 59.03
CA ASN A 125 16.85 -2.64 58.96
C ASN A 125 17.53 -1.55 59.83
N VAL A 126 17.00 -1.33 61.03
CA VAL A 126 17.53 -0.39 62.04
C VAL A 126 18.05 -1.13 63.27
N LEU A 127 18.63 -2.32 63.06
CA LEU A 127 19.04 -3.25 64.13
C LEU A 127 20.11 -2.67 65.07
N PHE A 128 20.99 -1.84 64.51
CA PHE A 128 22.07 -1.18 65.22
C PHE A 128 22.27 0.24 64.70
N PHE A 129 22.71 1.13 65.59
CA PHE A 129 23.21 2.46 65.23
C PHE A 129 24.64 2.60 65.72
N GLU A 130 25.54 3.00 64.83
CA GLU A 130 26.92 3.33 65.18
C GLU A 130 27.00 4.81 65.56
N VAL A 131 27.46 5.09 66.78
CA VAL A 131 27.53 6.44 67.35
C VAL A 131 28.91 6.65 67.96
N GLY A 132 29.84 7.18 67.16
CA GLY A 132 31.25 7.25 67.53
C GLY A 132 31.86 5.84 67.66
N ASN A 133 32.35 5.49 68.87
CA ASN A 133 32.86 4.14 69.16
C ASN A 133 31.79 3.21 69.76
N ASP A 134 30.56 3.69 69.96
CA ASP A 134 29.47 2.91 70.55
C ASP A 134 28.59 2.27 69.46
N ILE A 135 28.19 1.01 69.65
CA ILE A 135 27.13 0.36 68.86
C ILE A 135 25.88 0.26 69.73
N LEU A 136 24.83 0.98 69.35
CA LEU A 136 23.52 0.92 69.99
C LEU A 136 22.70 -0.19 69.33
N TYR A 137 21.99 -0.99 70.12
CA TYR A 137 21.12 -2.07 69.62
C TYR A 137 19.93 -2.23 70.54
N LEU A 138 18.87 -2.91 70.09
CA LEU A 138 17.78 -3.33 71.00
C LEU A 138 18.08 -4.68 71.65
N ARG A 139 18.67 -5.60 70.89
CA ARG A 139 19.08 -6.93 71.33
C ARG A 139 20.34 -7.39 70.58
N GLN A 140 21.35 -7.86 71.30
CA GLN A 140 22.58 -8.43 70.73
C GLN A 140 23.01 -9.64 71.55
N ASN A 141 23.38 -10.75 70.90
CA ASN A 141 23.85 -11.98 71.56
C ASN A 141 22.95 -12.46 72.71
N GLY A 142 21.62 -12.37 72.53
CA GLY A 142 20.63 -12.78 73.52
C GLY A 142 20.40 -11.80 74.68
N LYS A 143 21.11 -10.67 74.74
CA LYS A 143 20.96 -9.64 75.78
C LYS A 143 20.27 -8.39 75.25
N TYR A 144 19.39 -7.81 76.07
CA TYR A 144 18.73 -6.54 75.78
C TYR A 144 19.59 -5.34 76.14
N ALA A 145 19.39 -4.24 75.43
CA ALA A 145 20.09 -2.99 75.68
C ALA A 145 19.91 -2.46 77.11
N SER A 146 20.95 -1.77 77.59
CA SER A 146 20.87 -1.01 78.83
C SER A 146 19.89 0.16 78.71
N ARG A 147 19.35 0.65 79.84
CA ARG A 147 18.43 1.80 79.85
C ARG A 147 18.98 3.02 79.12
N ARG A 148 20.27 3.33 79.31
CA ARG A 148 20.96 4.45 78.63
C ARG A 148 21.07 4.24 77.11
N MET A 149 21.25 3.00 76.67
CA MET A 149 21.32 2.63 75.25
C MET A 149 19.95 2.75 74.59
N LEU A 150 18.89 2.33 75.27
CA LEU A 150 17.50 2.49 74.81
C LEU A 150 17.12 3.97 74.65
N ASP A 151 17.57 4.84 75.55
CA ASP A 151 17.31 6.28 75.46
C ASP A 151 17.96 6.91 74.22
N ARG A 152 19.21 6.56 73.93
CA ARG A 152 19.91 7.01 72.71
C ARG A 152 19.31 6.41 71.44
N TYR A 153 18.82 5.17 71.51
CA TYR A 153 18.16 4.51 70.38
C TYR A 153 16.83 5.22 70.02
N ILE A 154 16.04 5.65 71.02
CA ILE A 154 14.86 6.49 70.79
C ILE A 154 15.25 7.83 70.15
N GLU A 155 16.25 8.51 70.71
CA GLU A 155 16.71 9.82 70.22
C GLU A 155 17.09 9.78 68.73
N ILE A 156 17.79 8.73 68.29
CA ILE A 156 18.16 8.55 66.88
C ILE A 156 16.91 8.32 66.01
N LEU A 157 15.99 7.45 66.45
CA LEU A 157 14.76 7.21 65.71
C LEU A 157 13.90 8.48 65.60
N GLU A 158 13.86 9.32 66.64
CA GLU A 158 13.15 10.60 66.63
C GLU A 158 13.80 11.60 65.67
N LEU A 159 15.14 11.69 65.62
CA LEU A 159 15.83 12.53 64.64
C LEU A 159 15.65 12.04 63.20
N GLU A 160 15.69 10.72 62.97
CA GLU A 160 15.43 10.14 61.65
C GLU A 160 13.99 10.41 61.17
N LYS A 161 13.01 10.49 62.08
CA LYS A 161 11.63 10.89 61.74
C LYS A 161 11.55 12.32 61.23
N GLU A 162 12.40 13.20 61.75
CA GLU A 162 12.48 14.61 61.35
C GLU A 162 13.41 14.86 60.15
N GLY A 163 14.02 13.80 59.61
CA GLY A 163 15.02 13.90 58.54
C GLY A 163 16.30 14.62 58.99
N LYS A 164 16.56 14.66 60.31
CA LYS A 164 17.73 15.30 60.91
C LYS A 164 18.81 14.26 61.19
N PRO A 165 20.09 14.54 60.90
CA PRO A 165 21.19 13.66 61.28
C PRO A 165 21.43 13.68 62.80
N TYR A 166 21.84 12.55 63.38
CA TYR A 166 22.30 12.48 64.77
C TYR A 166 23.74 13.03 64.85
N ASN A 167 23.96 14.08 65.65
CA ASN A 167 25.26 14.77 65.72
C ASN A 167 25.96 14.46 67.06
N THR A 168 27.05 13.70 67.01
CA THR A 168 28.00 13.60 68.13
C THR A 168 29.16 14.57 67.92
N ASN A 169 29.68 15.17 69.00
CA ASN A 169 30.86 16.07 69.03
C ASN A 169 32.17 15.48 68.42
N SER A 170 32.14 14.31 67.78
CA SER A 170 33.25 13.60 67.15
C SER A 170 33.19 13.48 65.62
N GLY A 171 32.30 14.21 64.93
CA GLY A 171 32.43 14.42 63.46
C GLY A 171 32.14 13.22 62.54
N TYR A 172 31.43 12.19 63.03
CA TYR A 172 30.95 11.09 62.18
C TYR A 172 29.46 11.29 61.86
N TYR A 173 29.15 11.43 60.57
CA TYR A 173 27.81 11.64 60.04
C TYR A 173 27.08 10.30 59.88
N SER A 174 25.91 10.12 60.49
CA SER A 174 24.92 9.17 59.95
C SER A 174 24.28 9.81 58.72
N VAL A 175 24.74 9.43 57.52
CA VAL A 175 24.14 9.91 56.26
C VAL A 175 22.91 9.05 55.96
N SER A 176 21.72 9.53 56.35
CA SER A 176 20.52 9.16 55.59
C SER A 176 20.57 9.97 54.30
N VAL A 177 20.93 9.33 53.19
CA VAL A 177 20.81 9.94 51.86
C VAL A 177 19.32 10.18 51.63
N PRO A 178 18.83 11.44 51.57
CA PRO A 178 17.47 11.67 51.13
C PRO A 178 17.38 11.12 49.71
N ALA A 179 16.40 10.26 49.45
CA ALA A 179 16.05 9.86 48.10
C ALA A 179 15.86 11.15 47.30
N ILE A 180 16.84 11.43 46.46
CA ILE A 180 16.95 12.67 45.74
C ILE A 180 15.69 12.76 44.90
N ASP A 181 14.92 13.81 45.14
CA ASP A 181 13.93 14.36 44.24
C ASP A 181 14.59 14.52 42.85
N ARG A 182 14.44 13.48 42.03
CA ARG A 182 14.95 13.41 40.66
C ARG A 182 13.84 12.86 39.78
N SER A 183 12.96 13.76 39.38
CA SER A 183 12.69 13.88 37.95
C SER A 183 12.43 15.34 37.56
N PRO A 184 13.46 16.07 37.12
CA PRO A 184 13.33 17.40 36.52
C PRO A 184 12.55 17.42 35.19
N ASN A 185 12.10 16.25 34.70
CA ASN A 185 11.39 16.14 33.42
C ASN A 185 9.87 16.29 33.53
N PHE A 186 9.31 16.54 34.72
CA PHE A 186 7.87 16.78 34.90
C PHE A 186 7.45 18.24 34.65
N ARG A 187 7.99 18.88 33.61
CA ARG A 187 7.40 20.13 33.10
C ARG A 187 6.13 19.78 32.30
N ARG A 188 4.96 19.92 32.95
CA ARG A 188 3.61 20.04 32.37
C ARG A 188 2.98 18.81 31.69
N LYS A 189 3.00 17.61 32.28
CA LYS A 189 1.92 16.62 32.00
C LYS A 189 0.83 16.82 33.06
N LYS A 190 -0.44 16.94 32.63
CA LYS A 190 -1.60 16.96 33.55
C LYS A 190 -1.56 15.71 34.43
N GLY A 191 -1.89 15.84 35.71
CA GLY A 191 -1.91 14.71 36.64
C GLY A 191 -3.02 13.72 36.30
N TYR A 192 -2.90 12.44 36.73
CA TYR A 192 -3.93 11.42 36.48
C TYR A 192 -5.34 11.86 36.89
N LEU A 193 -5.48 12.51 38.06
CA LEU A 193 -6.76 13.01 38.55
C LEU A 193 -7.34 14.14 37.67
N GLU A 194 -6.49 15.01 37.12
CA GLU A 194 -6.93 16.06 36.20
C GLU A 194 -7.44 15.46 34.89
N LEU A 195 -6.77 14.41 34.38
CA LEU A 195 -7.21 13.67 33.20
C LEU A 195 -8.52 12.90 33.46
N VAL A 196 -8.74 12.35 34.65
CA VAL A 196 -10.02 11.72 35.02
C VAL A 196 -11.18 12.73 34.96
N GLU A 197 -10.98 13.96 35.44
CA GLU A 197 -12.01 15.00 35.37
C GLU A 197 -12.20 15.51 33.93
N GLU A 198 -11.12 15.68 33.18
CA GLU A 198 -11.17 16.09 31.77
C GLU A 198 -11.96 15.08 30.90
N GLU A 199 -11.80 13.78 31.13
CA GLU A 199 -12.55 12.74 30.39
C GLU A 199 -14.07 12.87 30.54
N LYS A 200 -14.55 13.40 31.67
CA LYS A 200 -15.98 13.62 31.91
C LYS A 200 -16.56 14.72 31.02
N SER A 201 -15.73 15.65 30.56
CA SER A 201 -16.16 16.72 29.65
C SER A 201 -16.24 16.31 28.19
N PHE A 202 -15.68 15.17 27.81
CA PHE A 202 -15.74 14.67 26.42
C PHE A 202 -17.16 14.19 26.09
N THR A 203 -17.70 14.70 25.00
CA THR A 203 -18.96 14.23 24.39
C THR A 203 -18.75 12.95 23.60
N ASP A 204 -19.83 12.21 23.32
CA ASP A 204 -19.75 10.98 22.50
C ASP A 204 -19.17 11.21 21.11
N LYS A 205 -19.39 12.40 20.51
CA LYS A 205 -18.81 12.76 19.20
C LYS A 205 -17.30 12.99 19.25
N GLU A 206 -16.78 13.40 20.41
CA GLU A 206 -15.35 13.57 20.63
C GLU A 206 -14.68 12.25 20.98
N LYS A 207 -15.39 11.36 21.70
CA LYS A 207 -14.92 10.02 22.05
C LYS A 207 -14.95 9.08 20.86
N TYR A 208 -16.03 9.10 20.09
CA TYR A 208 -16.34 8.07 19.11
C TYR A 208 -16.64 8.64 17.72
N GLN A 209 -16.24 7.88 16.71
CA GLN A 209 -16.60 8.11 15.31
C GLN A 209 -17.06 6.79 14.66
N THR A 210 -17.80 6.89 13.56
CA THR A 210 -18.12 5.71 12.76
C THR A 210 -16.85 5.15 12.15
N GLY A 211 -16.63 3.86 12.34
CA GLY A 211 -15.51 3.11 11.78
C GLY A 211 -15.87 1.64 11.63
N LEU A 212 -14.89 0.84 11.24
CA LEU A 212 -15.06 -0.60 11.04
C LEU A 212 -14.72 -1.34 12.34
N VAL A 213 -15.66 -2.13 12.86
CA VAL A 213 -15.46 -3.01 14.01
C VAL A 213 -15.74 -4.47 13.61
N PRO A 214 -15.05 -5.46 14.22
CA PRO A 214 -15.37 -6.86 13.97
C PRO A 214 -16.82 -7.17 14.34
N SER A 215 -17.54 -7.85 13.47
CA SER A 215 -18.87 -8.39 13.75
C SER A 215 -18.80 -9.44 14.85
N LYS A 216 -19.92 -9.65 15.55
CA LYS A 216 -20.08 -10.76 16.50
C LYS A 216 -20.45 -12.07 15.80
N PHE A 217 -20.82 -12.01 14.52
CA PHE A 217 -21.25 -13.17 13.74
C PHE A 217 -20.07 -13.74 12.97
N LEU A 218 -19.86 -15.04 13.11
CA LEU A 218 -18.85 -15.77 12.36
C LEU A 218 -19.40 -16.10 10.97
N GLU A 219 -18.72 -15.67 9.92
CA GLU A 219 -19.05 -15.98 8.53
C GLU A 219 -17.98 -16.87 7.90
N SER A 220 -18.28 -17.45 6.74
CA SER A 220 -17.34 -18.25 5.95
C SER A 220 -17.14 -17.64 4.56
N ARG A 221 -15.89 -17.54 4.10
CA ARG A 221 -15.56 -17.18 2.71
C ARG A 221 -14.60 -18.19 2.09
N THR A 222 -14.71 -18.36 0.77
CA THR A 222 -13.71 -19.10 0.01
C THR A 222 -12.55 -18.18 -0.30
N VAL A 223 -11.35 -18.59 0.07
CA VAL A 223 -10.09 -17.95 -0.31
C VAL A 223 -9.30 -18.82 -1.25
N TYR A 224 -8.51 -18.15 -2.09
CA TYR A 224 -7.62 -18.76 -3.06
C TYR A 224 -6.20 -18.59 -2.56
N ILE A 225 -5.49 -19.68 -2.28
CA ILE A 225 -4.15 -19.63 -1.68
C ILE A 225 -3.12 -20.08 -2.72
N ALA A 226 -2.14 -19.23 -3.01
CA ALA A 226 -1.03 -19.60 -3.88
C ALA A 226 -0.05 -20.53 -3.13
N ASN A 227 0.16 -21.72 -3.67
CA ASN A 227 1.22 -22.60 -3.23
C ASN A 227 2.55 -22.14 -3.85
N LYS A 228 3.52 -21.77 -3.01
CA LYS A 228 4.80 -21.17 -3.45
C LYS A 228 5.77 -22.15 -4.09
N ASP A 229 5.40 -23.42 -4.21
CA ASP A 229 6.13 -24.37 -5.06
C ASP A 229 5.89 -24.00 -6.53
N SER A 230 6.93 -23.50 -7.21
CA SER A 230 6.86 -23.17 -8.63
C SER A 230 6.74 -24.44 -9.47
N ILE A 231 5.75 -24.49 -10.36
CA ILE A 231 5.38 -25.72 -11.12
C ILE A 231 5.49 -25.53 -12.63
N ILE A 232 6.36 -24.63 -13.08
CA ILE A 232 6.48 -24.19 -14.48
C ILE A 232 6.58 -25.37 -15.49
N GLN A 233 7.12 -26.52 -15.07
CA GLN A 233 7.42 -27.65 -15.95
C GLN A 233 6.23 -28.60 -16.23
N ALA A 234 5.06 -28.43 -15.60
CA ALA A 234 3.96 -29.42 -15.66
C ALA A 234 2.64 -28.93 -16.29
N LEU A 235 2.62 -27.78 -16.94
CA LEU A 235 1.37 -27.17 -17.42
C LEU A 235 1.02 -27.60 -18.84
N ASN A 236 0.06 -28.52 -18.94
CA ASN A 236 -0.56 -28.93 -20.19
C ASN A 236 -2.08 -28.76 -20.09
N GLY A 237 -2.68 -28.21 -21.15
CA GLY A 237 -4.14 -28.11 -21.27
C GLY A 237 -4.61 -26.76 -21.79
N ASN A 238 -5.91 -26.52 -21.67
CA ASN A 238 -6.56 -25.28 -22.05
C ASN A 238 -6.75 -24.37 -20.84
N PHE A 239 -6.30 -23.13 -20.95
CA PHE A 239 -6.23 -22.19 -19.84
C PHE A 239 -7.03 -20.94 -20.13
N GLN A 240 -7.93 -20.59 -19.21
CA GLN A 240 -8.79 -19.42 -19.28
C GLN A 240 -8.36 -18.38 -18.24
N GLU A 241 -8.07 -17.15 -18.67
CA GLU A 241 -7.83 -16.05 -17.73
C GLU A 241 -9.13 -15.63 -17.04
N LEU A 242 -9.14 -15.70 -15.71
CA LEU A 242 -10.26 -15.25 -14.87
C LEU A 242 -10.10 -13.78 -14.47
N SER A 243 -8.87 -13.35 -14.17
CA SER A 243 -8.53 -11.95 -13.89
C SER A 243 -7.06 -11.68 -14.15
N SER A 244 -6.73 -10.48 -14.64
CA SER A 244 -5.35 -10.02 -14.85
C SER A 244 -4.90 -9.01 -13.78
N LYS A 245 -5.62 -8.90 -12.65
CA LYS A 245 -5.49 -7.82 -11.66
C LYS A 245 -5.34 -8.31 -10.23
N VAL A 246 -5.10 -9.61 -10.02
CA VAL A 246 -4.92 -10.16 -8.68
C VAL A 246 -3.51 -9.88 -8.16
N MET A 247 -3.35 -9.81 -6.84
CA MET A 247 -2.03 -9.87 -6.19
C MET A 247 -2.04 -10.97 -5.13
N ILE A 248 -0.85 -11.37 -4.68
CA ILE A 248 -0.65 -12.36 -3.62
C ILE A 248 -0.28 -11.62 -2.33
N ALA A 249 -1.02 -11.84 -1.25
CA ALA A 249 -0.74 -11.26 0.06
C ALA A 249 0.51 -11.88 0.72
N TYR A 250 1.41 -11.09 1.31
CA TYR A 250 2.63 -11.64 1.96
C TYR A 250 2.46 -12.11 3.40
N SER A 251 1.47 -11.55 4.08
CA SER A 251 1.19 -11.77 5.49
C SER A 251 -0.30 -11.67 5.73
N ASP A 252 -0.73 -12.18 6.87
CA ASP A 252 -2.09 -11.96 7.34
C ASP A 252 -2.31 -10.47 7.61
N TYR A 253 -3.52 -9.97 7.36
CA TYR A 253 -3.88 -8.58 7.66
C TYR A 253 -5.30 -8.51 8.24
N GLN A 254 -5.38 -8.27 9.55
CA GLN A 254 -6.59 -7.91 10.29
C GLN A 254 -7.83 -8.71 9.84
N ASP A 255 -7.73 -10.05 9.75
CA ASP A 255 -8.78 -10.98 9.29
C ASP A 255 -9.35 -10.75 7.87
N LYS A 256 -8.81 -9.79 7.11
CA LYS A 256 -9.25 -9.46 5.74
C LYS A 256 -8.50 -10.24 4.69
N LEU A 257 -7.22 -10.53 4.94
CA LEU A 257 -6.35 -11.28 4.03
C LEU A 257 -5.56 -12.31 4.81
N LEU A 258 -5.41 -13.48 4.21
CA LEU A 258 -4.46 -14.48 4.67
C LEU A 258 -3.15 -14.39 3.88
N LYS A 259 -2.05 -14.81 4.51
CA LYS A 259 -0.79 -15.02 3.85
C LYS A 259 -0.96 -15.94 2.64
N ASN A 260 -0.37 -15.53 1.52
CA ASN A 260 -0.46 -16.15 0.20
C ASN A 260 -1.85 -16.14 -0.44
N GLU A 261 -2.81 -15.37 0.10
CA GLU A 261 -4.11 -15.21 -0.54
C GLU A 261 -4.00 -14.44 -1.87
N VAL A 262 -4.61 -15.01 -2.92
CA VAL A 262 -4.76 -14.43 -4.25
C VAL A 262 -6.06 -13.64 -4.28
N SER A 263 -5.97 -12.32 -4.39
CA SER A 263 -7.16 -11.45 -4.47
C SER A 263 -6.86 -10.11 -5.15
N GLU A 264 -7.87 -9.52 -5.79
CA GLU A 264 -7.79 -8.13 -6.28
C GLU A 264 -7.82 -7.12 -5.12
N GLU A 265 -8.32 -7.52 -3.94
CA GLU A 265 -8.43 -6.66 -2.77
C GLU A 265 -7.09 -6.34 -2.13
N VAL A 266 -6.08 -7.19 -2.33
CA VAL A 266 -4.71 -6.99 -1.83
C VAL A 266 -4.18 -5.62 -2.25
N LYS A 267 -4.54 -5.15 -3.45
CA LYS A 267 -4.13 -3.84 -3.98
C LYS A 267 -4.60 -2.66 -3.11
N LYS A 268 -5.71 -2.81 -2.38
CA LYS A 268 -6.22 -1.78 -1.45
C LYS A 268 -5.29 -1.60 -0.24
N TYR A 269 -4.43 -2.57 0.02
CA TYR A 269 -3.50 -2.61 1.14
C TYR A 269 -2.06 -2.56 0.59
N SER A 270 -1.68 -1.43 0.02
CA SER A 270 -0.47 -1.24 -0.80
C SER A 270 0.84 -1.79 -0.23
N SER A 271 0.96 -1.92 1.08
CA SER A 271 2.12 -2.52 1.76
C SER A 271 2.16 -4.06 1.75
N TYR A 272 1.11 -4.72 1.24
CA TYR A 272 0.88 -6.16 1.40
C TYR A 272 0.86 -6.96 0.09
N GLY A 273 1.20 -6.36 -1.06
CA GLY A 273 1.28 -7.05 -2.36
C GLY A 273 2.56 -6.74 -3.15
N ASN A 274 2.99 -7.69 -4.01
CA ASN A 274 4.26 -7.62 -4.74
C ASN A 274 4.13 -7.10 -6.18
N SER A 275 3.12 -7.59 -6.89
CA SER A 275 2.97 -7.41 -8.33
C SER A 275 1.59 -7.91 -8.76
N ASN A 276 1.13 -7.48 -9.94
CA ASN A 276 -0.07 -8.06 -10.56
C ASN A 276 0.25 -9.45 -11.09
N TYR A 277 -0.67 -10.39 -10.92
CA TYR A 277 -0.62 -11.73 -11.52
C TYR A 277 -1.85 -11.92 -12.42
N SER A 278 -1.74 -12.85 -13.37
CA SER A 278 -2.89 -13.40 -14.07
C SER A 278 -3.41 -14.61 -13.30
N PHE A 279 -4.66 -14.55 -12.86
CA PHE A 279 -5.38 -15.68 -12.27
C PHE A 279 -6.06 -16.47 -13.37
N VAL A 280 -5.73 -17.76 -13.45
CA VAL A 280 -6.02 -18.60 -14.61
C VAL A 280 -6.61 -19.92 -14.14
N LYS A 281 -7.55 -20.45 -14.91
CA LYS A 281 -8.16 -21.77 -14.70
C LYS A 281 -7.80 -22.69 -15.86
N ASN A 282 -7.32 -23.90 -15.55
CA ASN A 282 -7.26 -24.97 -16.53
C ASN A 282 -8.68 -25.53 -16.72
N THR A 283 -9.23 -25.41 -17.93
CA THR A 283 -10.59 -25.83 -18.24
C THR A 283 -10.73 -27.33 -18.42
N ASP A 284 -9.62 -28.06 -18.58
CA ASP A 284 -9.64 -29.51 -18.78
C ASP A 284 -9.75 -30.26 -17.44
N ASN A 285 -9.25 -29.69 -16.34
CA ASN A 285 -9.22 -30.32 -15.01
C ASN A 285 -9.70 -29.43 -13.85
N ASP A 286 -10.24 -28.24 -14.15
CA ASP A 286 -10.72 -27.24 -13.19
C ASP A 286 -9.67 -26.70 -12.18
N GLU A 287 -8.39 -27.00 -12.37
CA GLU A 287 -7.32 -26.51 -11.49
C GLU A 287 -7.04 -25.02 -11.71
N LEU A 288 -6.56 -24.36 -10.65
CA LEU A 288 -6.34 -22.92 -10.63
C LEU A 288 -4.87 -22.59 -10.47
N TYR A 289 -4.47 -21.50 -11.09
CA TYR A 289 -3.09 -21.08 -11.21
C TYR A 289 -2.97 -19.55 -11.15
N VAL A 290 -1.84 -19.06 -10.67
CA VAL A 290 -1.43 -17.65 -10.86
C VAL A 290 -0.12 -17.59 -11.61
N PHE A 291 -0.10 -16.80 -12.67
CA PHE A 291 1.06 -16.55 -13.52
C PHE A 291 1.62 -15.18 -13.18
N SER A 292 2.94 -15.07 -13.00
CA SER A 292 3.62 -13.79 -12.82
C SER A 292 3.26 -12.79 -13.91
N ALA A 293 3.26 -11.51 -13.55
CA ALA A 293 2.87 -10.41 -14.44
C ALA A 293 3.46 -10.57 -15.84
N GLY A 294 2.60 -10.50 -16.86
CA GLY A 294 3.00 -10.53 -18.26
C GLY A 294 3.14 -11.93 -18.88
N LEU A 295 3.44 -12.98 -18.10
CA LEU A 295 3.72 -14.32 -18.65
C LEU A 295 2.53 -14.90 -19.42
N PHE A 296 1.34 -14.93 -18.81
CA PHE A 296 0.15 -15.46 -19.48
C PHE A 296 -0.19 -14.67 -20.75
N ARG A 297 0.01 -13.35 -20.73
CA ARG A 297 -0.21 -12.48 -21.89
C ARG A 297 0.82 -12.71 -22.98
N GLU A 298 2.08 -12.93 -22.62
CA GLU A 298 3.17 -13.24 -23.55
C GLU A 298 2.92 -14.58 -24.26
N LEU A 299 2.62 -15.64 -23.48
CA LEU A 299 2.25 -16.94 -24.01
C LEU A 299 1.03 -16.86 -24.94
N SER A 300 -0.02 -16.15 -24.51
CA SER A 300 -1.22 -15.92 -25.32
C SER A 300 -0.88 -15.18 -26.63
N SER A 301 -0.08 -14.12 -26.54
CA SER A 301 0.32 -13.31 -27.71
C SER A 301 1.15 -14.14 -28.70
N ASN A 302 2.07 -14.97 -28.21
CA ASN A 302 2.89 -15.84 -29.05
C ASN A 302 2.03 -16.87 -29.79
N LYS A 303 1.06 -17.51 -29.11
CA LYS A 303 0.11 -18.42 -29.75
C LYS A 303 -0.76 -17.73 -30.80
N ILE A 304 -1.26 -16.52 -30.51
CA ILE A 304 -2.06 -15.75 -31.47
C ILE A 304 -1.19 -15.37 -32.67
N LYS A 305 0.07 -14.97 -32.48
CA LYS A 305 1.01 -14.69 -33.58
C LYS A 305 1.20 -15.91 -34.48
N THR A 306 1.42 -17.11 -33.92
CA THR A 306 1.55 -18.34 -34.73
C THR A 306 0.26 -18.64 -35.51
N LYS A 307 -0.90 -18.58 -34.86
CA LYS A 307 -2.19 -18.79 -35.55
C LYS A 307 -2.45 -17.76 -36.65
N LEU A 308 -2.09 -16.51 -36.40
CA LEU A 308 -2.18 -15.42 -37.37
C LEU A 308 -1.25 -15.65 -38.55
N HIS A 309 -0.02 -16.06 -38.31
CA HIS A 309 0.94 -16.44 -39.34
C HIS A 309 0.36 -17.52 -40.27
N ASP A 310 -0.18 -18.60 -39.71
CA ASP A 310 -0.76 -19.69 -40.47
C ASP A 310 -2.02 -19.26 -41.24
N LEU A 311 -2.86 -18.42 -40.61
CA LEU A 311 -4.04 -17.85 -41.25
C LEU A 311 -3.67 -16.97 -42.45
N LEU A 312 -2.63 -16.14 -42.32
CA LEU A 312 -2.14 -15.30 -43.41
C LEU A 312 -1.64 -16.13 -44.59
N ILE A 313 -0.87 -17.20 -44.33
CA ILE A 313 -0.44 -18.15 -45.37
C ILE A 313 -1.66 -18.80 -46.05
N LYS A 314 -2.66 -19.24 -45.28
CA LYS A 314 -3.90 -19.82 -45.82
C LYS A 314 -4.69 -18.83 -46.68
N LEU A 315 -4.61 -17.54 -46.36
CA LEU A 315 -5.19 -16.46 -47.15
C LEU A 315 -4.30 -16.02 -48.33
N ASN A 316 -3.23 -16.76 -48.64
CA ASN A 316 -2.25 -16.51 -49.71
C ASN A 316 -1.39 -15.25 -49.51
N TYR A 317 -1.22 -14.78 -48.28
CA TYR A 317 -0.22 -13.78 -47.94
C TYR A 317 1.09 -14.45 -47.55
N ARG A 318 2.20 -13.71 -47.67
CA ARG A 318 3.55 -14.18 -47.30
C ARG A 318 4.08 -13.35 -46.14
N PRO A 319 3.89 -13.82 -44.89
CA PRO A 319 4.52 -13.18 -43.74
C PRO A 319 6.05 -13.27 -43.82
N TYR A 320 6.75 -12.21 -43.46
CA TYR A 320 8.20 -12.18 -43.40
C TYR A 320 8.69 -11.31 -42.22
N GLN A 321 9.92 -11.53 -41.77
CA GLN A 321 10.60 -10.68 -40.79
C GLN A 321 11.72 -9.89 -41.49
N TYR A 322 12.02 -8.68 -41.00
CA TYR A 322 13.25 -7.99 -41.37
C TYR A 322 14.39 -8.50 -40.49
N ASP A 323 15.59 -8.66 -41.08
CA ASP A 323 16.79 -9.05 -40.33
C ASP A 323 16.99 -8.14 -39.11
N GLY A 324 17.07 -8.77 -37.93
CA GLY A 324 17.31 -8.09 -36.65
C GLY A 324 16.05 -7.61 -35.90
N TYR A 325 14.84 -7.88 -36.41
CA TYR A 325 13.59 -7.51 -35.74
C TYR A 325 12.63 -8.71 -35.56
N ASP A 326 12.04 -8.85 -34.37
CA ASP A 326 11.01 -9.87 -34.07
C ASP A 326 9.62 -9.56 -34.65
N GLN A 327 9.51 -8.46 -35.40
CA GLN A 327 8.27 -8.00 -36.01
C GLN A 327 8.04 -8.67 -37.36
N TRP A 328 6.84 -9.21 -37.52
CA TRP A 328 6.38 -9.81 -38.76
C TRP A 328 5.65 -8.76 -39.61
N TYR A 329 5.84 -8.85 -40.92
CA TYR A 329 5.19 -8.00 -41.90
C TYR A 329 4.52 -8.85 -42.97
N VAL A 330 3.49 -8.29 -43.60
CA VAL A 330 2.88 -8.82 -44.81
C VAL A 330 2.80 -7.71 -45.84
N ASP A 331 3.22 -8.03 -47.06
CA ASP A 331 2.97 -7.17 -48.20
C ASP A 331 1.57 -7.46 -48.75
N THR A 332 0.76 -6.41 -48.87
CA THR A 332 -0.42 -6.42 -49.74
C THR A 332 -0.02 -6.00 -51.15
N LYS A 333 -1.00 -5.86 -52.04
CA LYS A 333 -0.74 -5.35 -53.39
C LYS A 333 -0.21 -3.91 -53.38
N TYR A 334 -0.47 -3.13 -52.33
CA TYR A 334 -0.27 -1.67 -52.35
C TYR A 334 0.59 -1.12 -51.21
N TYR A 335 0.67 -1.83 -50.08
CA TYR A 335 1.38 -1.40 -48.87
C TYR A 335 1.83 -2.62 -48.08
N LYS A 336 2.79 -2.41 -47.18
CA LYS A 336 3.15 -3.40 -46.17
C LYS A 336 2.43 -3.08 -44.86
N ILE A 337 2.01 -4.12 -44.15
CA ILE A 337 1.44 -4.04 -42.81
C ILE A 337 2.30 -4.75 -41.81
N GLU A 338 2.40 -4.19 -40.62
CA GLU A 338 2.91 -4.91 -39.46
C GLU A 338 1.84 -5.87 -38.93
N VAL A 339 2.25 -7.11 -38.64
CA VAL A 339 1.37 -8.20 -38.22
C VAL A 339 1.25 -8.18 -36.69
N TYR A 340 0.13 -7.65 -36.21
CA TYR A 340 -0.22 -7.62 -34.79
C TYR A 340 -1.28 -8.65 -34.43
N PRO A 341 -1.30 -9.15 -33.17
CA PRO A 341 -2.29 -10.13 -32.71
C PRO A 341 -3.76 -9.77 -32.99
N PHE A 342 -4.14 -8.49 -32.92
CA PHE A 342 -5.52 -8.06 -33.20
C PHE A 342 -5.99 -8.39 -34.62
N LEU A 343 -5.06 -8.49 -35.58
CA LEU A 343 -5.37 -8.81 -36.98
C LEU A 343 -5.96 -10.22 -37.10
N TYR A 344 -5.62 -11.13 -36.18
CA TYR A 344 -6.21 -12.47 -36.11
C TYR A 344 -7.72 -12.41 -35.93
N GLU A 345 -8.21 -11.62 -34.97
CA GLU A 345 -9.65 -11.50 -34.72
C GLU A 345 -10.38 -10.92 -35.93
N LYS A 346 -9.80 -9.89 -36.57
CA LYS A 346 -10.38 -9.26 -37.76
C LYS A 346 -10.42 -10.21 -38.95
N LEU A 347 -9.32 -10.91 -39.25
CA LEU A 347 -9.23 -11.85 -40.37
C LEU A 347 -10.03 -13.13 -40.15
N ASN A 348 -10.11 -13.61 -38.91
CA ASN A 348 -10.89 -14.79 -38.58
C ASN A 348 -12.40 -14.51 -38.62
N ALA A 349 -12.82 -13.29 -38.28
CA ALA A 349 -14.21 -12.85 -38.44
C ALA A 349 -14.56 -12.51 -39.90
N ASP A 350 -13.60 -11.96 -40.65
CA ASP A 350 -13.77 -11.55 -42.04
C ASP A 350 -12.49 -11.81 -42.85
N SER A 351 -12.48 -12.91 -43.60
CA SER A 351 -11.34 -13.30 -44.44
C SER A 351 -11.04 -12.30 -45.57
N SER A 352 -11.98 -11.38 -45.88
CA SER A 352 -11.81 -10.33 -46.88
C SER A 352 -11.31 -9.00 -46.30
N TYR A 353 -11.02 -8.94 -44.99
CA TYR A 353 -10.66 -7.72 -44.29
C TYR A 353 -9.49 -6.96 -44.94
N LEU A 354 -8.39 -7.65 -45.28
CA LEU A 354 -7.25 -7.01 -45.94
C LEU A 354 -7.61 -6.46 -47.34
N ARG A 355 -8.49 -7.13 -48.09
CA ARG A 355 -8.98 -6.63 -49.39
C ARG A 355 -9.80 -5.34 -49.24
N LYS A 356 -10.61 -5.25 -48.18
CA LYS A 356 -11.35 -4.01 -47.86
C LYS A 356 -10.41 -2.86 -47.49
N LEU A 357 -9.31 -3.16 -46.82
CA LEU A 357 -8.26 -2.17 -46.55
C LEU A 357 -7.52 -1.75 -47.83
N ASP A 358 -7.26 -2.67 -48.77
CA ASP A 358 -6.70 -2.35 -50.08
C ASP A 358 -7.59 -1.34 -50.85
N GLU A 359 -8.92 -1.51 -50.83
CA GLU A 359 -9.85 -0.57 -51.46
C GLU A 359 -9.80 0.83 -50.83
N LYS A 360 -9.63 0.93 -49.51
CA LYS A 360 -9.43 2.21 -48.83
C LYS A 360 -8.09 2.84 -49.21
N TYR A 361 -7.03 2.04 -49.22
CA TYR A 361 -5.70 2.50 -49.56
C TYR A 361 -5.61 3.01 -51.01
N LEU A 362 -6.30 2.35 -51.94
CA LEU A 362 -6.44 2.82 -53.32
C LEU A 362 -7.06 4.22 -53.40
N LYS A 363 -8.16 4.47 -52.69
CA LYS A 363 -8.78 5.79 -52.63
C LYS A 363 -7.84 6.85 -52.06
N ILE A 364 -7.07 6.48 -51.03
CA ILE A 364 -6.02 7.34 -50.47
C ILE A 364 -4.97 7.66 -51.55
N GLN A 365 -4.51 6.68 -52.32
CA GLN A 365 -3.52 6.88 -53.39
C GLN A 365 -4.05 7.77 -54.54
N GLU A 366 -5.32 7.61 -54.91
CA GLU A 366 -5.98 8.48 -55.90
C GLU A 366 -6.04 9.93 -55.41
N LEU A 367 -6.46 10.13 -54.17
CA LEU A 367 -6.51 11.46 -53.54
C LEU A 367 -5.12 12.08 -53.46
N ARG A 368 -4.09 11.31 -53.06
CA ARG A 368 -2.70 11.77 -53.00
C ARG A 368 -2.19 12.19 -54.38
N SER A 369 -2.40 11.36 -55.40
CA SER A 369 -2.02 11.66 -56.78
C SER A 369 -2.66 12.97 -57.26
N LYS A 370 -3.94 13.17 -56.93
CA LYS A 370 -4.64 14.43 -57.19
C LYS A 370 -4.03 15.59 -56.41
N GLY A 371 -3.73 15.41 -55.11
CA GLY A 371 -3.05 16.39 -54.26
C GLY A 371 -1.70 16.84 -54.84
N PHE A 372 -0.86 15.89 -55.25
CA PHE A 372 0.47 16.14 -55.81
C PHE A 372 0.42 16.97 -57.10
N SER A 373 -0.66 16.86 -57.88
CA SER A 373 -0.85 17.70 -59.07
C SER A 373 -0.96 19.20 -58.74
N TYR A 374 -1.42 19.57 -57.53
CA TYR A 374 -1.55 20.98 -57.12
C TYR A 374 -0.21 21.62 -56.75
N LYS A 375 0.82 20.82 -56.45
CA LYS A 375 2.14 21.29 -56.02
C LYS A 375 2.71 22.39 -56.91
N LYS A 376 2.70 22.17 -58.23
CA LYS A 376 3.25 23.13 -59.21
C LYS A 376 2.52 24.48 -59.17
N TYR A 377 1.21 24.46 -58.96
CA TYR A 377 0.40 25.68 -58.89
C TYR A 377 0.65 26.42 -57.57
N LEU A 378 0.68 25.70 -56.44
CA LEU A 378 0.96 26.28 -55.13
C LEU A 378 2.38 26.89 -55.08
N ASP A 379 3.40 26.19 -55.58
CA ASP A 379 4.77 26.72 -55.70
C ASP A 379 4.81 28.00 -56.54
N ASN A 380 4.11 28.01 -57.69
CA ASN A 380 4.04 29.18 -58.55
C ASN A 380 3.43 30.40 -57.82
N TYR A 381 2.31 30.22 -57.12
CA TYR A 381 1.69 31.32 -56.37
C TYR A 381 2.53 31.78 -55.19
N ILE A 382 3.21 30.88 -54.47
CA ILE A 382 4.17 31.24 -53.43
C ILE A 382 5.32 32.06 -54.00
N ARG A 383 5.85 31.72 -55.18
CA ARG A 383 6.88 32.51 -55.87
C ARG A 383 6.37 33.89 -56.28
N ILE A 384 5.17 33.97 -56.85
CA ILE A 384 4.54 35.26 -57.20
C ILE A 384 4.37 36.12 -55.95
N TYR A 385 3.89 35.54 -54.85
CA TYR A 385 3.76 36.23 -53.57
C TYR A 385 5.11 36.72 -53.03
N ARG A 386 6.17 35.91 -53.10
CA ARG A 386 7.52 36.32 -52.67
C ARG A 386 8.03 37.55 -53.45
N LEU A 387 7.70 37.64 -54.75
CA LEU A 387 8.09 38.75 -55.62
C LEU A 387 7.21 39.99 -55.46
N LYS A 388 5.89 39.81 -55.40
CA LYS A 388 4.93 40.93 -55.44
C LYS A 388 4.42 41.35 -54.06
N ARG A 389 4.43 40.43 -53.08
CA ARG A 389 3.83 40.58 -51.74
C ARG A 389 2.44 41.23 -51.83
N ASN A 390 2.31 42.46 -51.33
CA ASN A 390 1.07 43.21 -51.28
C ASN A 390 0.58 43.70 -52.66
N ASN A 391 1.43 43.64 -53.69
CA ASN A 391 1.12 44.06 -55.06
C ASN A 391 0.62 42.90 -55.94
N MET A 392 0.26 41.76 -55.36
CA MET A 392 -0.32 40.63 -56.08
C MET A 392 -1.75 40.98 -56.53
N SER A 393 -2.14 40.57 -57.75
CA SER A 393 -3.46 40.92 -58.27
C SER A 393 -4.56 40.18 -57.51
N MET A 394 -5.75 40.79 -57.38
CA MET A 394 -6.89 40.13 -56.75
C MET A 394 -7.29 38.83 -57.47
N SER A 395 -7.11 38.78 -58.80
CA SER A 395 -7.31 37.57 -59.59
C SER A 395 -6.36 36.44 -59.16
N ASP A 396 -5.07 36.75 -59.00
CA ASP A 396 -4.07 35.78 -58.55
C ASP A 396 -4.35 35.31 -57.12
N ILE A 397 -4.74 36.21 -56.21
CA ILE A 397 -5.10 35.88 -54.82
C ILE A 397 -6.32 34.95 -54.78
N ASN A 398 -7.36 35.25 -55.58
CA ASN A 398 -8.56 34.43 -55.65
C ASN A 398 -8.27 33.04 -56.23
N ALA A 399 -7.45 32.96 -57.28
CA ALA A 399 -7.04 31.69 -57.88
C ALA A 399 -6.19 30.85 -56.90
N TRP A 400 -5.25 31.48 -56.19
CA TRP A 400 -4.44 30.84 -55.16
C TRP A 400 -5.30 30.33 -54.00
N THR A 401 -6.26 31.13 -53.54
CA THR A 401 -7.23 30.76 -52.50
C THR A 401 -8.06 29.55 -52.90
N LYS A 402 -8.59 29.54 -54.12
CA LYS A 402 -9.38 28.41 -54.62
C LYS A 402 -8.56 27.11 -54.63
N ILE A 403 -7.36 27.15 -55.21
CA ILE A 403 -6.49 25.98 -55.28
C ILE A 403 -6.07 25.49 -53.90
N THR A 404 -5.74 26.41 -52.98
CA THR A 404 -5.36 26.06 -51.61
C THR A 404 -6.52 25.39 -50.87
N LYS A 405 -7.76 25.87 -51.02
CA LYS A 405 -8.96 25.24 -50.44
C LYS A 405 -9.22 23.84 -51.01
N GLU A 406 -9.06 23.65 -52.32
CA GLU A 406 -9.21 22.34 -52.96
C GLU A 406 -8.13 21.35 -52.47
N ALA A 407 -6.88 21.79 -52.37
CA ALA A 407 -5.77 20.97 -51.87
C ALA A 407 -5.95 20.60 -50.38
N ASN A 408 -6.39 21.54 -49.53
CA ASN A 408 -6.72 21.27 -48.14
C ASN A 408 -7.86 20.25 -47.98
N LEU A 409 -8.89 20.34 -48.83
CA LEU A 409 -9.98 19.36 -48.81
C LEU A 409 -9.48 17.95 -49.13
N ILE A 410 -8.53 17.83 -50.06
CA ILE A 410 -7.88 16.54 -50.37
C ILE A 410 -7.10 16.03 -49.17
N ASN A 411 -6.27 16.88 -48.55
CA ASN A 411 -5.50 16.52 -47.36
C ASN A 411 -6.41 16.00 -46.23
N LYS A 412 -7.52 16.71 -45.96
CA LYS A 412 -8.50 16.30 -44.95
C LYS A 412 -9.10 14.92 -45.25
N LYS A 413 -9.48 14.65 -46.51
CA LYS A 413 -10.00 13.34 -46.92
C LYS A 413 -8.97 12.21 -46.79
N ILE A 414 -7.70 12.49 -47.07
CA ILE A 414 -6.60 11.53 -46.86
C ILE A 414 -6.50 11.19 -45.37
N PHE A 415 -6.43 12.20 -44.50
CA PHE A 415 -6.34 12.02 -43.06
C PHE A 415 -7.52 11.24 -42.46
N GLU A 416 -8.75 11.55 -42.89
CA GLU A 416 -9.96 10.83 -42.47
C GLU A 416 -9.92 9.34 -42.87
N LEU A 417 -9.46 9.03 -44.08
CA LEU A 417 -9.34 7.66 -44.56
C LEU A 417 -8.22 6.90 -43.85
N GLU A 418 -7.06 7.52 -43.63
CA GLU A 418 -5.93 6.93 -42.89
C GLU A 418 -6.32 6.57 -41.45
N ASN A 419 -7.00 7.46 -40.74
CA ASN A 419 -7.51 7.19 -39.39
C ASN A 419 -8.52 6.03 -39.36
N SER A 420 -9.19 5.74 -40.47
CA SER A 420 -10.14 4.63 -40.58
C SER A 420 -9.51 3.27 -40.88
N MET A 421 -8.19 3.19 -41.12
CA MET A 421 -7.54 1.95 -41.55
C MET A 421 -7.29 0.95 -40.41
N GLU A 422 -7.37 1.34 -39.13
CA GLU A 422 -7.13 0.49 -37.93
C GLU A 422 -5.76 -0.25 -37.89
N VAL A 423 -4.97 -0.20 -38.96
CA VAL A 423 -3.65 -0.80 -39.13
C VAL A 423 -2.63 0.27 -39.51
N SER A 424 -1.36 0.05 -39.15
CA SER A 424 -0.25 0.86 -39.67
C SER A 424 0.08 0.42 -41.10
N ALA A 425 -0.44 1.15 -42.08
CA ALA A 425 -0.18 0.91 -43.50
C ALA A 425 1.08 1.66 -43.95
N ILE A 426 2.16 0.92 -44.24
CA ILE A 426 3.43 1.50 -44.67
C ILE A 426 3.52 1.40 -46.20
N PRO A 427 3.62 2.51 -46.93
CA PRO A 427 3.66 2.49 -48.40
C PRO A 427 4.89 1.77 -48.96
N LEU A 428 4.73 1.12 -50.12
CA LEU A 428 5.83 0.46 -50.84
C LEU A 428 6.70 1.44 -51.65
N ASP A 429 6.18 2.61 -52.05
CA ASP A 429 6.97 3.67 -52.71
C ASP A 429 7.84 4.39 -51.67
N GLU A 430 9.16 4.21 -51.71
CA GLU A 430 10.09 4.89 -50.80
C GLU A 430 10.04 6.43 -50.91
N LYS A 431 9.67 6.96 -52.08
CA LYS A 431 9.50 8.41 -52.30
C LYS A 431 8.15 8.93 -51.81
N TYR A 432 7.31 8.06 -51.24
CA TYR A 432 5.99 8.42 -50.75
C TYR A 432 6.07 9.56 -49.73
N TYR A 433 6.83 9.35 -48.65
CA TYR A 433 6.84 10.28 -47.53
C TYR A 433 7.40 11.64 -47.93
N SER A 434 8.42 11.68 -48.80
CA SER A 434 9.00 12.93 -49.28
C SER A 434 8.04 13.72 -50.19
N LYS A 435 7.36 13.05 -51.14
CA LYS A 435 6.34 13.70 -51.99
C LYS A 435 5.16 14.22 -51.18
N TYR A 436 4.73 13.45 -50.19
CA TYR A 436 3.62 13.83 -49.33
C TYR A 436 3.98 15.01 -48.43
N GLN A 437 5.15 14.97 -47.80
CA GLN A 437 5.64 16.09 -47.00
C GLN A 437 5.74 17.37 -47.82
N GLU A 438 6.30 17.28 -49.03
CA GLU A 438 6.43 18.44 -49.90
C GLU A 438 5.06 19.03 -50.29
N PHE A 439 4.07 18.18 -50.60
CA PHE A 439 2.69 18.62 -50.81
C PHE A 439 2.13 19.36 -49.58
N LEU A 440 2.32 18.80 -48.38
CA LEU A 440 1.88 19.44 -47.14
C LEU A 440 2.55 20.80 -46.92
N ASP A 441 3.86 20.89 -47.14
CA ASP A 441 4.62 22.14 -46.97
C ASP A 441 4.04 23.26 -47.84
N TYR A 442 3.75 22.96 -49.11
CA TYR A 442 3.17 23.94 -50.05
C TYR A 442 1.74 24.34 -49.67
N VAL A 443 0.93 23.39 -49.23
CA VAL A 443 -0.45 23.66 -48.78
C VAL A 443 -0.44 24.50 -47.51
N THR A 444 0.35 24.13 -46.51
CA THR A 444 0.49 24.86 -45.24
C THR A 444 1.04 26.25 -45.45
N ALA A 445 2.10 26.42 -46.25
CA ALA A 445 2.65 27.73 -46.57
C ALA A 445 1.60 28.62 -47.26
N SER A 446 0.84 28.06 -48.19
CA SER A 446 -0.24 28.78 -48.87
C SER A 446 -1.36 29.18 -47.92
N SER A 447 -1.83 28.26 -47.08
CA SER A 447 -2.84 28.54 -46.06
C SER A 447 -2.43 29.66 -45.13
N ASN A 448 -1.18 29.62 -44.64
CA ASN A 448 -0.68 30.64 -43.71
C ASN A 448 -0.62 32.03 -44.35
N VAL A 449 -0.15 32.13 -45.60
CA VAL A 449 -0.10 33.41 -46.31
C VAL A 449 -1.49 33.96 -46.60
N LEU A 450 -2.44 33.08 -46.94
CA LEU A 450 -3.79 33.47 -47.30
C LEU A 450 -4.74 33.64 -46.08
N GLY A 451 -4.31 33.23 -44.88
CA GLY A 451 -5.14 33.25 -43.67
C GLY A 451 -6.31 32.27 -43.72
N LEU A 452 -6.06 31.05 -44.24
CA LEU A 452 -7.08 29.99 -44.44
C LEU A 452 -7.07 28.89 -43.39
#